data_AF-A0A453KFJ0-F1
#
_entry.id   AF-A0A453KFJ0-F1
#
_cell.length_a   1.000
_cell.length_b   1.000
_cell.length_c   1.000
_cell.angle_alpha   90.00
_cell.angle_beta   90.00
_cell.angle_gamma   90.00
#
_symmetry.space_group_name_H-M   'P 1'
#
loop_
_entity.id
_entity.type
_entity.pdbx_description
1 polymer ?
#
loop_
_entity_poly.entity_id
_entity_poly.type
_entity_poly.pdbx_seq_one_letter_code
_entity_poly.pdbx_strand_id
1 'polypeptide(L)'
;MSEKLDRLELGLESKDKQLDELQGLYDSQKVLSADLSDKLQTLQFFIHFQKKMQETECALAVLEEKYMQANNTIKEKEYLIENLLKTEKVLVHEAHTLRSELENTTDDLSGLFSKLERKGKIEDANKNIVGHFHSQLTQDMDILHRNISTSVSQQESQLKVLEEEMQSFITTKGKVAGGLQNQVREMKESFSSRITELHGFASELNLKSQLSSEKLNAQVSAHTSDLEDCLKGLLADADQLLIGLQNGLSQQEESLTTLVEQQHEGLTRNVERTKSISATTMNFFRTIDAHALELKRILEESQASHQKQLLQLQTKFEICAADEEKYLMEKVAGLLAESNARKKNMVRDDISSLAKTASERSNSLQTETTKFHDFTSSMSEQWEAYVEITEEAFHRNISSVEQKKCCLVENVQQCKTRTKLCSEQWSNAQNSVLALGRSNAETIGSVIR
;
A
#
# COMPACT_ATOMS: atom_id res chain seq x y z
N MET A 1 -17.21 4.34 189.15
CA MET A 1 -17.39 3.62 187.87
C MET A 1 -17.97 4.57 186.82
N SER A 2 -17.25 5.65 186.48
CA SER A 2 -17.61 6.62 185.43
C SER A 2 -16.42 6.83 184.49
N GLU A 3 -15.20 6.95 185.05
CA GLU A 3 -13.96 7.19 184.27
C GLU A 3 -13.52 6.05 183.31
N LYS A 4 -13.99 4.81 183.49
CA LYS A 4 -13.68 3.71 182.55
C LYS A 4 -14.58 3.72 181.31
N LEU A 5 -15.73 4.36 181.38
CA LEU A 5 -16.66 4.50 180.25
C LEU A 5 -16.15 5.62 179.32
N ASP A 6 -15.76 6.77 179.88
CA ASP A 6 -15.29 7.94 179.14
C ASP A 6 -14.00 7.70 178.34
N ARG A 7 -13.07 6.84 178.84
CA ARG A 7 -11.85 6.47 178.07
C ARG A 7 -12.11 5.50 176.92
N LEU A 8 -13.15 4.67 177.01
CA LEU A 8 -13.57 3.80 175.91
C LEU A 8 -14.33 4.61 174.85
N GLU A 9 -15.09 5.61 175.27
CA GLU A 9 -15.82 6.54 174.40
C GLU A 9 -14.87 7.45 173.61
N LEU A 10 -13.86 8.05 174.26
CA LEU A 10 -12.78 8.78 173.57
C LEU A 10 -11.94 7.90 172.63
N GLY A 11 -11.76 6.62 172.97
CA GLY A 11 -11.08 5.64 172.11
C GLY A 11 -11.91 5.26 170.89
N LEU A 12 -13.23 5.13 171.06
CA LEU A 12 -14.21 4.94 169.99
C LEU A 12 -14.30 6.17 169.09
N GLU A 13 -14.38 7.38 169.64
CA GLU A 13 -14.38 8.63 168.87
C GLU A 13 -13.09 8.82 168.07
N SER A 14 -11.91 8.50 168.64
CA SER A 14 -10.64 8.57 167.91
C SER A 14 -10.58 7.53 166.79
N LYS A 15 -11.09 6.32 167.04
CA LYS A 15 -11.20 5.27 166.02
C LYS A 15 -12.19 5.63 164.93
N ASP A 16 -13.36 6.17 165.27
CA ASP A 16 -14.36 6.66 164.32
C ASP A 16 -13.79 7.80 163.47
N LYS A 17 -13.03 8.71 164.08
CA LYS A 17 -12.37 9.80 163.35
C LYS A 17 -11.27 9.30 162.39
N GLN A 18 -10.50 8.28 162.80
CA GLN A 18 -9.55 7.60 161.91
C GLN A 18 -10.25 6.79 160.81
N LEU A 19 -11.42 6.22 161.12
CA LEU A 19 -12.25 5.47 160.16
C LEU A 19 -12.86 6.43 159.14
N ASP A 20 -13.33 7.61 159.57
CA ASP A 20 -13.82 8.69 158.72
C ASP A 20 -12.71 9.28 157.83
N GLU A 21 -11.49 9.46 158.35
CA GLU A 21 -10.33 9.86 157.53
C GLU A 21 -9.95 8.79 156.51
N LEU A 22 -9.92 7.51 156.90
CA LEU A 22 -9.67 6.39 155.99
C LEU A 22 -10.80 6.25 154.96
N GLN A 23 -12.04 6.48 155.36
CA GLN A 23 -13.22 6.48 154.49
C GLN A 23 -13.15 7.64 153.50
N GLY A 24 -12.79 8.85 153.94
CA GLY A 24 -12.58 10.01 153.07
C GLY A 24 -11.42 9.84 152.08
N LEU A 25 -10.32 9.21 152.50
CA LEU A 25 -9.22 8.85 151.62
C LEU A 25 -9.61 7.75 150.62
N TYR A 26 -10.35 6.73 151.08
CA TYR A 26 -10.89 5.68 150.22
C TYR A 26 -11.87 6.23 149.18
N ASP A 27 -12.79 7.11 149.60
CA ASP A 27 -13.75 7.77 148.71
C ASP A 27 -13.04 8.70 147.71
N SER A 28 -12.01 9.44 148.15
CA SER A 28 -11.15 10.25 147.27
C SER A 28 -10.40 9.38 146.25
N GLN A 29 -9.87 8.23 146.67
CA GLN A 29 -9.19 7.29 145.79
C GLN A 29 -10.16 6.62 144.81
N LYS A 30 -11.39 6.34 145.24
CA LYS A 30 -12.47 5.80 144.38
C LYS A 30 -12.87 6.81 143.31
N VAL A 31 -13.02 8.09 143.67
CA VAL A 31 -13.28 9.19 142.72
C VAL A 31 -12.12 9.37 141.74
N LEU A 32 -10.87 9.37 142.22
CA LEU A 32 -9.69 9.47 141.38
C LEU A 32 -9.56 8.27 140.43
N SER A 33 -9.87 7.06 140.90
CA SER A 33 -9.89 5.84 140.09
C SER A 33 -10.96 5.90 139.00
N ALA A 34 -12.14 6.47 139.29
CA ALA A 34 -13.19 6.68 138.29
C ALA A 34 -12.78 7.72 137.23
N ASP A 35 -12.21 8.86 137.65
CA ASP A 35 -11.71 9.91 136.73
C ASP A 35 -10.57 9.40 135.84
N LEU A 36 -9.64 8.62 136.39
CA LEU A 36 -8.58 7.96 135.59
C LEU A 36 -9.15 6.92 134.61
N SER A 37 -10.18 6.18 135.01
CA SER A 37 -10.87 5.22 134.13
C SER A 37 -11.56 5.94 132.96
N ASP A 38 -12.28 7.03 133.23
CA ASP A 38 -12.94 7.83 132.19
C ASP A 38 -11.91 8.47 131.23
N LYS A 39 -10.79 8.96 131.75
CA LYS A 39 -9.67 9.46 130.93
C LYS A 39 -9.08 8.38 130.05
N LEU A 40 -8.84 7.18 130.60
CA LEU A 40 -8.36 6.02 129.83
C LEU A 40 -9.35 5.63 128.72
N GLN A 41 -10.66 5.60 129.02
CA GLN A 41 -11.71 5.32 128.06
C GLN A 41 -11.72 6.35 126.91
N THR A 42 -11.59 7.64 127.26
CA THR A 42 -11.56 8.75 126.29
C THR A 42 -10.33 8.66 125.38
N LEU A 43 -9.17 8.33 125.96
CA LEU A 43 -7.91 8.20 125.22
C LEU A 43 -7.93 6.97 124.30
N GLN A 44 -8.56 5.86 124.75
CA GLN A 44 -8.78 4.67 123.94
C GLN A 44 -9.72 4.94 122.76
N PHE A 45 -10.78 5.73 122.97
CA PHE A 45 -11.66 6.20 121.90
C PHE A 45 -10.89 7.06 120.89
N PHE A 46 -10.06 8.00 121.35
CA PHE A 46 -9.27 8.86 120.47
C PHE A 46 -8.26 8.06 119.62
N ILE A 47 -7.55 7.08 120.22
CA ILE A 47 -6.65 6.17 119.50
C ILE A 47 -7.42 5.36 118.44
N HIS A 48 -8.61 4.83 118.78
CA HIS A 48 -9.44 4.09 117.84
C HIS A 48 -9.90 4.97 116.67
N PHE A 49 -10.36 6.20 116.96
CA PHE A 49 -10.77 7.18 115.97
C PHE A 49 -9.61 7.57 115.05
N GLN A 50 -8.42 7.83 115.60
CA GLN A 50 -7.23 8.14 114.83
C GLN A 50 -6.83 6.98 113.91
N LYS A 51 -6.88 5.74 114.39
CA LYS A 51 -6.62 4.56 113.58
C LYS A 51 -7.62 4.44 112.42
N LYS A 52 -8.92 4.66 112.68
CA LYS A 52 -9.97 4.64 111.66
C LYS A 52 -9.79 5.75 110.61
N MET A 53 -9.40 6.95 111.04
CA MET A 53 -9.04 8.06 110.16
C MET A 53 -7.90 7.65 109.23
N GLN A 54 -6.81 7.11 109.78
CA GLN A 54 -5.65 6.72 109.00
C GLN A 54 -5.93 5.55 108.03
N GLU A 55 -6.74 4.57 108.44
CA GLU A 55 -7.23 3.51 107.54
C GLU A 55 -8.03 4.09 106.35
N THR A 56 -8.87 5.09 106.62
CA THR A 56 -9.70 5.74 105.60
C THR A 56 -8.87 6.58 104.65
N GLU A 57 -7.88 7.29 105.18
CA GLU A 57 -6.93 8.11 104.41
C GLU A 57 -6.06 7.25 103.48
N CYS A 58 -5.57 6.10 103.97
CA CYS A 58 -4.90 5.11 103.13
C CYS A 58 -5.83 4.56 102.03
N ALA A 59 -7.09 4.24 102.35
CA ALA A 59 -8.04 3.74 101.36
C ALA A 59 -8.38 4.79 100.29
N LEU A 60 -8.46 6.07 100.67
CA LEU A 60 -8.67 7.18 99.75
C LEU A 60 -7.48 7.34 98.79
N ALA A 61 -6.25 7.31 99.31
CA ALA A 61 -5.05 7.41 98.48
C ALA A 61 -4.96 6.27 97.44
N VAL A 62 -5.29 5.03 97.85
CA VAL A 62 -5.35 3.88 96.93
C VAL A 62 -6.45 4.05 95.88
N LEU A 63 -7.60 4.63 96.25
CA LEU A 63 -8.69 4.88 95.32
C LEU A 63 -8.34 5.99 94.31
N GLU A 64 -7.69 7.07 94.76
CA GLU A 64 -7.18 8.14 93.90
C GLU A 64 -6.14 7.63 92.91
N GLU A 65 -5.22 6.76 93.35
CA GLU A 65 -4.25 6.13 92.46
C GLU A 65 -4.93 5.25 91.39
N LYS A 66 -5.91 4.43 91.78
CA LYS A 66 -6.70 3.62 90.84
C LYS A 66 -7.49 4.48 89.87
N TYR A 67 -8.07 5.59 90.33
CA TYR A 67 -8.78 6.53 89.47
C TYR A 67 -7.82 7.17 88.46
N MET A 68 -6.64 7.60 88.90
CA MET A 68 -5.61 8.16 88.02
C MET A 68 -5.13 7.15 86.97
N GLN A 69 -4.91 5.89 87.38
CA GLN A 69 -4.56 4.82 86.44
C GLN A 69 -5.67 4.58 85.41
N ALA A 70 -6.93 4.47 85.84
CA ALA A 70 -8.07 4.29 84.93
C ALA A 70 -8.20 5.46 83.95
N ASN A 71 -8.03 6.70 84.42
CA ASN A 71 -8.10 7.90 83.59
C ASN A 71 -6.97 7.94 82.55
N ASN A 72 -5.76 7.53 82.92
CA ASN A 72 -4.64 7.41 81.97
C ASN A 72 -4.92 6.33 80.91
N THR A 73 -5.47 5.18 81.32
CA THR A 73 -5.87 4.12 80.37
C THR A 73 -6.95 4.60 79.42
N ILE A 74 -7.94 5.38 79.88
CA ILE A 74 -8.99 5.94 79.02
C ILE A 74 -8.37 6.85 77.95
N LYS A 75 -7.46 7.77 78.33
CA LYS A 75 -6.78 8.66 77.39
C LYS A 75 -5.96 7.90 76.34
N GLU A 76 -5.26 6.84 76.74
CA GLU A 76 -4.55 5.99 75.78
C GLU A 76 -5.49 5.31 74.79
N LYS A 77 -6.65 4.82 75.25
CA LYS A 77 -7.67 4.20 74.38
C LYS A 77 -8.31 5.23 73.45
N GLU A 78 -8.59 6.44 73.92
CA GLU A 78 -9.10 7.54 73.09
C GLU A 78 -8.12 7.91 71.97
N TYR A 79 -6.84 8.03 72.29
CA TYR A 79 -5.79 8.27 71.29
C TYR A 79 -5.70 7.13 70.25
N LEU A 80 -5.82 5.88 70.70
CA LEU A 80 -5.83 4.73 69.80
C LEU A 80 -7.04 4.76 68.85
N ILE A 81 -8.22 5.08 69.38
CA ILE A 81 -9.46 5.21 68.58
C ILE A 81 -9.32 6.32 67.55
N GLU A 82 -8.75 7.46 67.92
CA GLU A 82 -8.54 8.58 66.99
C GLU A 82 -7.61 8.18 65.83
N ASN A 83 -6.52 7.45 66.13
CA ASN A 83 -5.62 6.94 65.10
C ASN A 83 -6.31 5.91 64.21
N LEU A 84 -7.10 4.99 64.78
CA LEU A 84 -7.85 4.00 64.02
C LEU A 84 -8.85 4.67 63.06
N LEU A 85 -9.56 5.71 63.51
CA LEU A 85 -10.47 6.50 62.68
C LEU A 85 -9.73 7.22 61.54
N LYS A 86 -8.53 7.74 61.77
CA LYS A 86 -7.70 8.33 60.71
C LYS A 86 -7.30 7.28 59.68
N THR A 87 -6.86 6.11 60.12
CA THR A 87 -6.49 5.02 59.21
C THR A 87 -7.69 4.50 58.42
N GLU A 88 -8.86 4.36 59.05
CA GLU A 88 -10.10 3.94 58.39
C GLU A 88 -10.48 4.90 57.26
N LYS A 89 -10.42 6.22 57.49
CA LYS A 89 -10.71 7.23 56.46
C LYS A 89 -9.79 7.10 55.24
N VAL A 90 -8.49 6.89 55.47
CA VAL A 90 -7.53 6.67 54.38
C VAL A 90 -7.88 5.40 53.62
N LEU A 91 -8.16 4.30 54.33
CA LEU A 91 -8.48 3.01 53.73
C LEU A 91 -9.77 3.05 52.89
N VAL A 92 -10.78 3.77 53.37
CA VAL A 92 -12.04 3.98 52.63
C VAL A 92 -11.84 4.83 51.38
N HIS A 93 -10.99 5.86 51.45
CA HIS A 93 -10.63 6.67 50.29
C HIS A 93 -9.91 5.83 49.24
N GLU A 94 -8.91 5.05 49.65
CA GLU A 94 -8.15 4.18 48.74
C GLU A 94 -9.05 3.12 48.09
N ALA A 95 -9.98 2.54 48.85
CA ALA A 95 -10.97 1.61 48.32
C ALA A 95 -11.91 2.25 47.29
N HIS A 96 -12.27 3.53 47.47
CA HIS A 96 -13.05 4.28 46.48
C HIS A 96 -12.26 4.54 45.20
N THR A 97 -11.00 4.94 45.33
CA THR A 97 -10.11 5.15 44.18
C THR A 97 -9.96 3.85 43.38
N LEU A 98 -9.65 2.74 44.06
CA LEU A 98 -9.52 1.43 43.43
C LEU A 98 -10.81 1.00 42.71
N ARG A 99 -11.97 1.27 43.31
CA ARG A 99 -13.27 0.99 42.67
C ARG A 99 -13.46 1.80 41.39
N SER A 100 -13.13 3.09 41.42
CA SER A 100 -13.23 3.96 40.24
C SER A 100 -12.28 3.52 39.13
N GLU A 101 -11.07 3.10 39.46
CA GLU A 101 -10.10 2.55 38.49
C GLU A 101 -10.60 1.24 37.86
N LEU A 102 -11.20 0.35 38.66
CA LEU A 102 -11.81 -0.89 38.17
C LEU A 102 -12.99 -0.61 37.22
N GLU A 103 -13.82 0.38 37.54
CA GLU A 103 -14.95 0.79 36.71
C GLU A 103 -14.46 1.35 35.37
N ASN A 104 -13.49 2.27 35.39
CA ASN A 104 -12.84 2.80 34.18
C ASN A 104 -12.21 1.67 33.33
N THR A 105 -11.53 0.71 33.98
CA THR A 105 -10.92 -0.43 33.29
C THR A 105 -11.98 -1.33 32.63
N THR A 106 -13.15 -1.46 33.27
CA THR A 106 -14.28 -2.23 32.74
C THR A 106 -14.88 -1.54 31.51
N ASP A 107 -14.98 -0.21 31.52
CA ASP A 107 -15.42 0.59 30.37
C ASP A 107 -14.42 0.49 29.21
N ASP A 108 -13.12 0.59 29.48
CA ASP A 108 -12.06 0.41 28.49
C ASP A 108 -12.12 -0.99 27.85
N LEU A 109 -12.33 -2.02 28.67
CA LEU A 109 -12.48 -3.41 28.20
C LEU A 109 -13.71 -3.56 27.30
N SER A 110 -14.83 -2.94 27.66
CA SER A 110 -16.06 -2.92 26.85
C SER A 110 -15.85 -2.20 25.51
N GLY A 111 -15.09 -1.10 25.51
CA GLY A 111 -14.66 -0.40 24.30
C GLY A 111 -13.75 -1.25 23.41
N LEU A 112 -12.83 -2.02 24.00
CA LEU A 112 -11.99 -2.97 23.28
C LEU A 112 -12.79 -4.12 22.65
N PHE A 113 -13.77 -4.68 23.37
CA PHE A 113 -14.66 -5.71 22.81
C PHE A 113 -15.46 -5.19 21.62
N SER A 114 -15.99 -3.97 21.70
CA SER A 114 -16.70 -3.32 20.59
C SER A 114 -15.79 -3.12 19.37
N LYS A 115 -14.53 -2.70 19.58
CA LYS A 115 -13.53 -2.57 18.51
C LYS A 115 -13.17 -3.93 17.91
N LEU A 116 -13.06 -4.98 18.72
CA LEU A 116 -12.76 -6.34 18.27
C LEU A 116 -13.89 -6.91 17.43
N GLU A 117 -15.15 -6.73 17.86
CA GLU A 117 -16.33 -7.16 17.10
C GLU A 117 -16.41 -6.45 15.74
N ARG A 118 -16.17 -5.13 15.72
CA ARG A 118 -16.09 -4.37 14.46
C ARG A 118 -14.98 -4.89 13.54
N LYS A 119 -13.80 -5.21 14.12
CA LYS A 119 -12.69 -5.79 13.35
C LYS A 119 -13.07 -7.16 12.78
N GLY A 120 -13.74 -8.01 13.54
CA GLY A 120 -14.26 -9.31 13.07
C GLY A 120 -15.21 -9.14 11.88
N LYS A 121 -16.16 -8.21 11.96
CA LYS A 121 -17.08 -7.91 10.83
C LYS A 121 -16.33 -7.45 9.57
N ILE A 122 -15.28 -6.65 9.72
CA ILE A 122 -14.44 -6.20 8.59
C ILE A 122 -13.63 -7.37 8.02
N GLU A 123 -13.10 -8.24 8.87
CA GLU A 123 -12.36 -9.43 8.45
C GLU A 123 -13.23 -10.40 7.65
N ASP A 124 -14.47 -10.64 8.10
CA ASP A 124 -15.45 -11.44 7.37
C ASP A 124 -15.80 -10.81 6.01
N ALA A 125 -15.99 -9.49 5.96
CA ALA A 125 -16.24 -8.78 4.71
C ALA A 125 -15.06 -8.89 3.73
N ASN A 126 -13.82 -8.74 4.22
CA ASN A 126 -12.62 -8.91 3.41
C ASN A 126 -12.48 -10.34 2.90
N LYS A 127 -12.78 -11.34 3.72
CA LYS A 127 -12.77 -12.76 3.32
C LYS A 127 -13.78 -13.02 2.20
N ASN A 128 -14.96 -12.43 2.27
CA ASN A 128 -15.96 -12.52 1.19
C ASN A 128 -15.47 -11.87 -0.11
N ILE A 129 -14.86 -10.68 -0.03
CA ILE A 129 -14.28 -9.99 -1.20
C ILE A 129 -13.18 -10.84 -1.84
N VAL A 130 -12.25 -11.38 -1.04
CA VAL A 130 -11.18 -12.27 -1.54
C VAL A 130 -11.77 -13.53 -2.17
N GLY A 131 -12.79 -14.13 -1.57
CA GLY A 131 -13.50 -15.29 -2.13
C GLY A 131 -14.16 -14.99 -3.48
N HIS A 132 -14.78 -13.81 -3.61
CA HIS A 132 -15.36 -13.35 -4.87
C HIS A 132 -14.28 -13.14 -5.94
N PHE A 133 -13.20 -12.44 -5.62
CA PHE A 133 -12.07 -12.26 -6.54
C PHE A 133 -11.47 -13.58 -7.00
N HIS A 134 -11.28 -14.53 -6.08
CA HIS A 134 -10.77 -15.85 -6.41
C HIS A 134 -11.72 -16.59 -7.37
N SER A 135 -13.02 -16.57 -7.09
CA SER A 135 -14.03 -17.21 -7.94
C SER A 135 -14.07 -16.58 -9.35
N GLN A 136 -14.01 -15.25 -9.44
CA GLN A 136 -13.96 -14.52 -10.71
C GLN A 136 -12.70 -14.86 -11.50
N LEU A 137 -11.53 -14.86 -10.85
CA LEU A 137 -10.27 -15.20 -11.49
C LEU A 137 -10.27 -16.62 -12.05
N THR A 138 -10.81 -17.59 -11.30
CA THR A 138 -10.97 -18.97 -11.78
C THR A 138 -11.86 -19.01 -13.02
N GLN A 139 -13.01 -18.32 -12.99
CA GLN A 139 -13.92 -18.27 -14.13
C GLN A 139 -13.27 -17.64 -15.38
N ASP A 140 -12.57 -16.52 -15.21
CA ASP A 140 -11.90 -15.83 -16.32
C ASP A 140 -10.78 -16.71 -16.92
N MET A 141 -10.02 -17.43 -16.07
CA MET A 141 -9.02 -18.40 -16.51
C MET A 141 -9.64 -19.57 -17.28
N ASP A 142 -10.78 -20.11 -16.82
CA ASP A 142 -11.48 -21.18 -17.54
C ASP A 142 -11.98 -20.72 -18.91
N ILE A 143 -12.53 -19.50 -19.00
CA ILE A 143 -12.95 -18.89 -20.28
C ILE A 143 -11.73 -18.71 -21.20
N LEU A 144 -10.61 -18.20 -20.68
CA LEU A 144 -9.39 -18.01 -21.45
C LEU A 144 -8.85 -19.35 -21.96
N HIS A 145 -8.75 -20.36 -21.10
CA HIS A 145 -8.32 -21.71 -21.47
C HIS A 145 -9.21 -22.29 -22.57
N ARG A 146 -10.53 -22.15 -22.46
CA ARG A 146 -11.49 -22.59 -23.48
C ARG A 146 -11.29 -21.85 -24.80
N ASN A 147 -11.10 -20.54 -24.77
CA ASN A 147 -10.88 -19.72 -25.96
C ASN A 147 -9.57 -20.07 -26.66
N ILE A 148 -8.49 -20.22 -25.89
CA ILE A 148 -7.18 -20.66 -26.40
C ILE A 148 -7.32 -22.04 -27.03
N SER A 149 -7.92 -23.01 -26.33
CA SER A 149 -8.10 -24.36 -26.86
C SER A 149 -8.92 -24.36 -28.16
N THR A 150 -10.00 -23.56 -28.23
CA THR A 150 -10.83 -23.45 -29.43
C THR A 150 -10.05 -22.82 -30.59
N SER A 151 -9.30 -21.75 -30.33
CA SER A 151 -8.47 -21.08 -31.33
C SER A 151 -7.36 -22.00 -31.86
N VAL A 152 -6.68 -22.72 -30.96
CA VAL A 152 -5.64 -23.69 -31.33
C VAL A 152 -6.22 -24.81 -32.20
N SER A 153 -7.36 -25.41 -31.80
CA SER A 153 -8.03 -26.43 -32.61
C SER A 153 -8.47 -25.89 -33.98
N GLN A 154 -8.91 -24.63 -34.05
CA GLN A 154 -9.31 -24.00 -35.30
C GLN A 154 -8.10 -23.75 -36.22
N GLN A 155 -6.99 -23.25 -35.67
CA GLN A 155 -5.73 -23.08 -36.42
C GLN A 155 -5.19 -24.42 -36.93
N GLU A 156 -5.21 -25.46 -36.10
CA GLU A 156 -4.79 -26.81 -36.49
C GLU A 156 -5.65 -27.35 -37.64
N SER A 157 -6.97 -27.16 -37.59
CA SER A 157 -7.87 -27.52 -38.69
C SER A 157 -7.58 -26.74 -39.97
N GLN A 158 -7.30 -25.43 -39.89
CA GLN A 158 -6.99 -24.61 -41.06
C GLN A 158 -5.65 -25.00 -41.70
N LEU A 159 -4.63 -25.28 -40.88
CA LEU A 159 -3.34 -25.77 -41.37
C LEU A 159 -3.48 -27.11 -42.09
N LYS A 160 -4.33 -28.01 -41.58
CA LYS A 160 -4.62 -29.29 -42.23
C LYS A 160 -5.29 -29.11 -43.60
N VAL A 161 -6.28 -28.22 -43.70
CA VAL A 161 -6.92 -27.91 -44.99
C VAL A 161 -5.90 -27.35 -45.99
N LEU A 162 -5.05 -26.42 -45.55
CA LEU A 162 -3.99 -25.85 -46.39
C LEU A 162 -2.99 -26.91 -46.85
N GLU A 163 -2.61 -27.85 -45.97
CA GLU A 163 -1.75 -28.98 -46.31
C GLU A 163 -2.38 -29.86 -47.40
N GLU A 164 -3.67 -30.19 -47.26
CA GLU A 164 -4.43 -30.98 -48.24
C GLU A 164 -4.51 -30.26 -49.61
N GLU A 165 -4.77 -28.95 -49.62
CA GLU A 165 -4.77 -28.12 -50.83
C GLU A 165 -3.39 -28.06 -51.50
N MET A 166 -2.32 -27.89 -50.71
CA MET A 166 -0.94 -27.88 -51.21
C MET A 166 -0.59 -29.22 -51.87
N GLN A 167 -0.95 -30.35 -51.26
CA GLN A 167 -0.72 -31.68 -51.83
C GLN A 167 -1.49 -31.88 -53.16
N SER A 168 -2.74 -31.42 -53.22
CA SER A 168 -3.55 -31.42 -54.45
C SER A 168 -2.91 -30.57 -55.55
N PHE A 169 -2.43 -29.38 -55.20
CA PHE A 169 -1.73 -28.48 -56.12
C PHE A 169 -0.44 -29.10 -56.66
N ILE A 170 0.39 -29.68 -55.78
CA ILE A 170 1.63 -30.37 -56.17
C ILE A 170 1.32 -31.54 -57.12
N THR A 171 0.30 -32.33 -56.82
CA THR A 171 -0.13 -33.46 -57.66
C THR A 171 -0.58 -32.99 -59.05
N THR A 172 -1.37 -31.92 -59.11
CA THR A 172 -1.86 -31.35 -60.37
C THR A 172 -0.72 -30.77 -61.20
N LYS A 173 0.19 -30.02 -60.58
CA LYS A 173 1.38 -29.48 -61.23
C LYS A 173 2.30 -30.60 -61.74
N GLY A 174 2.45 -31.68 -60.98
CA GLY A 174 3.19 -32.88 -61.40
C GLY A 174 2.61 -33.52 -62.66
N LYS A 175 1.27 -33.65 -62.75
CA LYS A 175 0.58 -34.14 -63.96
C LYS A 175 0.81 -33.23 -65.16
N VAL A 176 0.70 -31.90 -64.98
CA VAL A 176 0.94 -30.92 -66.05
C VAL A 176 2.38 -30.98 -66.53
N ALA A 177 3.35 -31.03 -65.62
CA ALA A 177 4.77 -31.14 -65.96
C ALA A 177 5.07 -32.44 -66.72
N GLY A 178 4.49 -33.58 -66.31
CA GLY A 178 4.61 -34.85 -67.02
C GLY A 178 3.98 -34.81 -68.42
N GLY A 179 2.82 -34.18 -68.56
CA GLY A 179 2.17 -33.95 -69.85
C GLY A 179 3.02 -33.11 -70.80
N LEU A 180 3.60 -32.02 -70.30
CA LEU A 180 4.50 -31.16 -71.06
C LEU A 180 5.76 -31.92 -71.50
N GLN A 181 6.32 -32.74 -70.62
CA GLN A 181 7.49 -33.57 -70.93
C GLN A 181 7.20 -34.62 -72.01
N ASN A 182 5.99 -35.20 -72.02
CA ASN A 182 5.55 -36.09 -73.10
C ASN A 182 5.36 -35.34 -74.42
N GLN A 183 4.72 -34.16 -74.41
CA GLN A 183 4.56 -33.34 -75.62
C GLN A 183 5.91 -32.92 -76.23
N VAL A 184 6.90 -32.58 -75.40
CA VAL A 184 8.27 -32.29 -75.87
C VAL A 184 8.93 -33.54 -76.47
N ARG A 185 8.67 -34.73 -75.93
CA ARG A 185 9.18 -35.99 -76.48
C ARG A 185 8.54 -36.33 -77.83
N GLU A 186 7.22 -36.22 -77.95
CA GLU A 186 6.49 -36.42 -79.20
C GLU A 186 6.92 -35.44 -80.28
N MET A 187 7.12 -34.17 -79.90
CA MET A 187 7.65 -33.14 -80.81
C MET A 187 9.06 -33.49 -81.29
N LYS A 188 9.93 -33.96 -80.39
CA LYS A 188 11.29 -34.40 -80.74
C LYS A 188 11.26 -35.58 -81.72
N GLU A 189 10.41 -36.58 -81.48
CA GLU A 189 10.25 -37.74 -82.37
C GLU A 189 9.71 -37.34 -83.75
N SER A 190 8.72 -36.43 -83.79
CA SER A 190 8.19 -35.89 -85.05
C SER A 190 9.23 -35.11 -85.85
N PHE A 191 10.06 -34.29 -85.19
CA PHE A 191 11.15 -33.57 -85.86
C PHE A 191 12.24 -34.52 -86.39
N SER A 192 12.60 -35.56 -85.64
CA SER A 192 13.55 -36.58 -86.11
C SER A 192 13.01 -37.37 -87.31
N SER A 193 11.70 -37.68 -87.34
CA SER A 193 11.05 -38.30 -88.49
C SER A 193 11.09 -37.40 -89.73
N ARG A 194 10.76 -36.10 -89.61
CA ARG A 194 10.83 -35.14 -90.71
C ARG A 194 12.24 -34.90 -91.24
N ILE A 195 13.25 -34.88 -90.37
CA ILE A 195 14.67 -34.73 -90.79
C ILE A 195 15.12 -35.95 -91.60
N THR A 196 14.60 -37.15 -91.28
CA THR A 196 14.88 -38.38 -92.02
C THR A 196 14.18 -38.39 -93.40
N GLU A 197 12.97 -37.85 -93.49
CA GLU A 197 12.24 -37.64 -94.76
C GLU A 197 12.91 -36.59 -95.67
N LEU A 198 13.43 -35.51 -95.08
CA LEU A 198 14.18 -34.45 -95.79
C LEU A 198 15.48 -34.95 -96.43
N HIS A 199 16.14 -35.95 -95.83
CA HIS A 199 17.31 -36.59 -96.42
C HIS A 199 16.95 -37.44 -97.66
N GLY A 200 15.74 -37.99 -97.73
CA GLY A 200 15.22 -38.69 -98.93
C GLY A 200 14.81 -37.72 -100.05
N PHE A 201 14.32 -36.53 -99.69
CA PHE A 201 13.88 -35.50 -100.64
C PHE A 201 15.06 -34.83 -101.39
N ALA A 202 16.25 -34.81 -100.78
CA ALA A 202 17.45 -34.22 -101.37
C ALA A 202 18.01 -35.02 -102.58
N SER A 203 17.69 -36.31 -102.70
CA SER A 203 18.12 -37.15 -103.85
C SER A 203 17.18 -37.10 -105.06
N GLU A 204 15.98 -36.52 -104.95
CA GLU A 204 14.96 -36.52 -106.02
C GLU A 204 14.76 -35.13 -106.67
N LEU A 205 15.40 -34.09 -106.12
CA LEU A 205 15.25 -32.68 -106.53
C LEU A 205 15.93 -32.32 -107.88
N ASN A 206 16.70 -33.23 -108.50
CA ASN A 206 17.38 -32.98 -109.78
C ASN A 206 16.46 -33.12 -111.02
N LEU A 207 15.25 -33.69 -110.88
CA LEU A 207 14.38 -33.99 -112.03
C LEU A 207 13.13 -33.10 -112.17
N LYS A 208 12.85 -32.21 -111.21
CA LYS A 208 11.59 -31.44 -111.14
C LYS A 208 11.75 -29.93 -111.33
N SER A 209 12.89 -29.52 -111.88
CA SER A 209 13.24 -28.12 -112.19
C SER A 209 12.43 -27.54 -113.37
N GLN A 210 11.74 -28.38 -114.16
CA GLN A 210 11.22 -27.97 -115.47
C GLN A 210 9.71 -27.60 -115.53
N LEU A 211 8.96 -27.54 -114.41
CA LEU A 211 7.49 -27.41 -114.45
C LEU A 211 6.83 -26.56 -113.32
N SER A 212 7.40 -25.41 -112.90
CA SER A 212 6.70 -24.57 -111.91
C SER A 212 6.94 -23.07 -112.04
N SER A 213 6.59 -22.49 -113.20
CA SER A 213 6.45 -21.03 -113.36
C SER A 213 5.00 -20.53 -113.19
N GLU A 214 3.99 -21.41 -113.15
CA GLU A 214 2.57 -21.00 -113.09
C GLU A 214 1.92 -21.20 -111.70
N LYS A 215 2.56 -21.96 -110.78
CA LYS A 215 2.02 -22.23 -109.43
C LYS A 215 2.42 -21.19 -108.37
N LEU A 216 3.36 -20.30 -108.67
CA LEU A 216 3.90 -19.29 -107.77
C LEU A 216 2.86 -18.20 -107.41
N ASN A 217 1.94 -17.88 -108.33
CA ASN A 217 1.05 -16.73 -108.23
C ASN A 217 -0.13 -16.93 -107.24
N ALA A 218 -0.74 -18.12 -107.25
CA ALA A 218 -1.82 -18.45 -106.31
C ALA A 218 -1.34 -18.57 -104.86
N GLN A 219 -0.06 -18.95 -104.67
CA GLN A 219 0.54 -19.14 -103.35
C GLN A 219 1.00 -17.82 -102.72
N VAL A 220 1.46 -16.84 -103.53
CA VAL A 220 1.84 -15.51 -103.05
C VAL A 220 0.62 -14.73 -102.51
N SER A 221 -0.54 -14.81 -103.16
CA SER A 221 -1.76 -14.16 -102.68
C SER A 221 -2.30 -14.78 -101.38
N ALA A 222 -2.19 -16.11 -101.21
CA ALA A 222 -2.59 -16.79 -99.98
C ALA A 222 -1.64 -16.46 -98.81
N HIS A 223 -0.32 -16.42 -99.05
CA HIS A 223 0.67 -16.05 -98.03
C HIS A 223 0.57 -14.58 -97.58
N THR A 224 0.19 -13.64 -98.45
CA THR A 224 -0.03 -12.25 -98.06
C THR A 224 -1.25 -12.10 -97.15
N SER A 225 -2.33 -12.86 -97.39
CA SER A 225 -3.54 -12.85 -96.54
C SER A 225 -3.28 -13.47 -95.16
N ASP A 226 -2.61 -14.62 -95.10
CA ASP A 226 -2.31 -15.30 -93.84
C ASP A 226 -1.31 -14.48 -92.98
N LEU A 227 -0.37 -13.78 -93.62
CA LEU A 227 0.54 -12.86 -92.94
C LEU A 227 -0.18 -11.62 -92.42
N GLU A 228 -1.14 -11.08 -93.18
CA GLU A 228 -1.95 -9.94 -92.75
C GLU A 228 -2.84 -10.29 -91.55
N ASP A 229 -3.44 -11.48 -91.54
CA ASP A 229 -4.27 -11.95 -90.43
C ASP A 229 -3.43 -12.31 -89.18
N CYS A 230 -2.23 -12.88 -89.36
CA CYS A 230 -1.26 -13.09 -88.28
C CYS A 230 -0.79 -11.75 -87.67
N LEU A 231 -0.47 -10.75 -88.51
CA LEU A 231 -0.10 -9.41 -88.06
C LEU A 231 -1.27 -8.71 -87.36
N LYS A 232 -2.51 -8.85 -87.83
CA LYS A 232 -3.70 -8.31 -87.15
C LYS A 232 -3.88 -8.91 -85.75
N GLY A 233 -3.68 -10.22 -85.58
CA GLY A 233 -3.71 -10.87 -84.27
C GLY A 233 -2.63 -10.35 -83.32
N LEU A 234 -1.38 -10.30 -83.78
CA LEU A 234 -0.25 -9.74 -83.03
C LEU A 234 -0.44 -8.25 -82.68
N LEU A 235 -1.06 -7.47 -83.56
CA LEU A 235 -1.37 -6.06 -83.32
C LEU A 235 -2.45 -5.89 -82.23
N ALA A 236 -3.51 -6.69 -82.27
CA ALA A 236 -4.57 -6.66 -81.26
C ALA A 236 -4.04 -7.09 -79.88
N ASP A 237 -3.19 -8.12 -79.83
CA ASP A 237 -2.57 -8.58 -78.58
C ASP A 237 -1.64 -7.51 -77.98
N ALA A 238 -0.84 -6.83 -78.81
CA ALA A 238 0.05 -5.76 -78.37
C ALA A 238 -0.71 -4.54 -77.83
N ASP A 239 -1.81 -4.14 -78.49
CA ASP A 239 -2.68 -3.05 -78.01
C ASP A 239 -3.36 -3.41 -76.69
N GLN A 240 -3.83 -4.66 -76.56
CA GLN A 240 -4.45 -5.15 -75.33
C GLN A 240 -3.44 -5.19 -74.15
N LEU A 241 -2.19 -5.56 -74.41
CA LEU A 241 -1.11 -5.52 -73.42
C LEU A 241 -0.77 -4.08 -72.99
N LEU A 242 -0.73 -3.12 -73.92
CA LEU A 242 -0.47 -1.71 -73.62
C LEU A 242 -1.60 -1.08 -72.78
N ILE A 243 -2.85 -1.36 -73.13
CA ILE A 243 -4.02 -0.93 -72.35
C ILE A 243 -4.00 -1.57 -70.95
N GLY A 244 -3.69 -2.87 -70.87
CA GLY A 244 -3.52 -3.58 -69.60
C GLY A 244 -2.44 -2.97 -68.71
N LEU A 245 -1.28 -2.62 -69.29
CA LEU A 245 -0.17 -1.98 -68.58
C LEU A 245 -0.55 -0.57 -68.08
N GLN A 246 -1.25 0.21 -68.91
CA GLN A 246 -1.67 1.57 -68.55
C GLN A 246 -2.71 1.58 -67.43
N ASN A 247 -3.66 0.64 -67.48
CA ASN A 247 -4.63 0.43 -66.41
C ASN A 247 -3.95 -0.06 -65.13
N GLY A 248 -3.01 -1.01 -65.22
CA GLY A 248 -2.24 -1.50 -64.08
C GLY A 248 -1.42 -0.42 -63.39
N LEU A 249 -0.73 0.43 -64.15
CA LEU A 249 0.03 1.57 -63.62
C LEU A 249 -0.88 2.60 -62.92
N SER A 250 -2.10 2.80 -63.43
CA SER A 250 -3.07 3.72 -62.82
C SER A 250 -3.64 3.15 -61.51
N GLN A 251 -3.95 1.85 -61.49
CA GLN A 251 -4.40 1.17 -60.27
C GLN A 251 -3.30 1.11 -59.20
N GLN A 252 -2.04 0.97 -59.61
CA GLN A 252 -0.90 0.96 -58.70
C GLN A 252 -0.67 2.34 -58.06
N GLU A 253 -0.89 3.43 -58.78
CA GLU A 253 -0.84 4.80 -58.25
C GLU A 253 -1.92 5.07 -57.20
N GLU A 254 -3.17 4.63 -57.45
CA GLU A 254 -4.27 4.72 -56.49
C GLU A 254 -3.99 3.90 -55.22
N SER A 255 -3.49 2.68 -55.39
CA SER A 255 -3.09 1.79 -54.28
C SER A 255 -1.92 2.36 -53.46
N LEU A 256 -0.97 3.04 -54.11
CA LEU A 256 0.14 3.73 -53.42
C LEU A 256 -0.34 4.94 -52.64
N THR A 257 -1.28 5.71 -53.21
CA THR A 257 -1.85 6.90 -52.56
C THR A 257 -2.61 6.51 -51.29
N THR A 258 -3.49 5.51 -51.39
CA THR A 258 -4.25 4.97 -50.24
C THR A 258 -3.35 4.38 -49.16
N LEU A 259 -2.28 3.67 -49.52
CA LEU A 259 -1.30 3.14 -48.56
C LEU A 259 -0.57 4.25 -47.80
N VAL A 260 -0.17 5.32 -48.49
CA VAL A 260 0.51 6.48 -47.88
C VAL A 260 -0.43 7.22 -46.94
N GLU A 261 -1.69 7.42 -47.33
CA GLU A 261 -2.72 8.03 -46.47
C GLU A 261 -2.96 7.20 -45.21
N GLN A 262 -3.10 5.87 -45.35
CA GLN A 262 -3.26 4.97 -44.19
C GLN A 262 -2.05 4.98 -43.26
N GLN A 263 -0.83 5.00 -43.80
CA GLN A 263 0.38 5.11 -42.97
C GLN A 263 0.48 6.46 -42.27
N HIS A 264 0.15 7.56 -42.96
CA HIS A 264 0.16 8.88 -42.35
C HIS A 264 -0.87 8.98 -41.22
N GLU A 265 -2.09 8.50 -41.44
CA GLU A 265 -3.15 8.51 -40.44
C GLU A 265 -2.80 7.62 -39.23
N GLY A 266 -2.20 6.45 -39.48
CA GLY A 266 -1.71 5.54 -38.44
C GLY A 266 -0.60 6.16 -37.59
N LEU A 267 0.40 6.81 -38.21
CA LEU A 267 1.46 7.52 -37.50
C LEU A 267 0.90 8.70 -36.70
N THR A 268 0.01 9.51 -37.27
CA THR A 268 -0.64 10.64 -36.58
C THR A 268 -1.42 10.16 -35.37
N ARG A 269 -2.25 9.11 -35.51
CA ARG A 269 -3.00 8.52 -34.38
C ARG A 269 -2.08 8.00 -33.28
N ASN A 270 -0.93 7.40 -33.64
CA ASN A 270 0.05 6.96 -32.65
C ASN A 270 0.72 8.14 -31.93
N VAL A 271 1.06 9.23 -32.63
CA VAL A 271 1.60 10.45 -32.01
C VAL A 271 0.60 11.06 -31.03
N GLU A 272 -0.67 11.19 -31.43
CA GLU A 272 -1.74 11.73 -30.58
C GLU A 272 -1.93 10.88 -29.30
N ARG A 273 -1.90 9.55 -29.44
CA ARG A 273 -1.97 8.62 -28.30
C ARG A 273 -0.75 8.76 -27.38
N THR A 274 0.45 8.81 -27.93
CA THR A 274 1.68 9.00 -27.15
C THR A 274 1.66 10.33 -26.41
N LYS A 275 1.18 11.40 -27.04
CA LYS A 275 0.98 12.71 -26.37
C LYS A 275 -0.04 12.65 -25.24
N SER A 276 -1.18 11.99 -25.46
CA SER A 276 -2.21 11.80 -24.42
C SER A 276 -1.71 10.98 -23.23
N ILE A 277 -1.01 9.88 -23.49
CA ILE A 277 -0.36 9.05 -22.46
C ILE A 277 0.68 9.89 -21.71
N SER A 278 1.53 10.63 -22.42
CA SER A 278 2.54 11.49 -21.82
C SER A 278 1.93 12.55 -20.89
N ALA A 279 0.87 13.24 -21.34
CA ALA A 279 0.17 14.24 -20.54
C ALA A 279 -0.43 13.63 -19.25
N THR A 280 -0.97 12.41 -19.35
CA THR A 280 -1.53 11.68 -18.19
C THR A 280 -0.42 11.29 -17.21
N THR A 281 0.68 10.75 -17.71
CA THR A 281 1.85 10.36 -16.90
C THR A 281 2.48 11.57 -16.21
N MET A 282 2.59 12.72 -16.87
CA MET A 282 3.12 13.94 -16.24
C MET A 282 2.21 14.51 -15.16
N ASN A 283 0.89 14.45 -15.34
CA ASN A 283 -0.05 14.84 -14.30
C ASN A 283 0.04 13.91 -13.07
N PHE A 284 0.32 12.62 -13.27
CA PHE A 284 0.56 11.69 -12.18
C PHE A 284 1.82 12.08 -11.39
N PHE A 285 2.95 12.35 -12.06
CA PHE A 285 4.17 12.78 -11.38
C PHE A 285 3.98 14.11 -10.62
N ARG A 286 3.29 15.10 -11.21
CA ARG A 286 2.96 16.35 -10.51
C ARG A 286 2.11 16.14 -9.27
N THR A 287 1.16 15.20 -9.34
CA THR A 287 0.29 14.88 -8.20
C THR A 287 1.09 14.24 -7.08
N ILE A 288 2.00 13.30 -7.41
CA ILE A 288 2.90 12.69 -6.44
C ILE A 288 3.77 13.74 -5.75
N ASP A 289 4.35 14.66 -6.50
CA ASP A 289 5.20 15.72 -5.96
C ASP A 289 4.42 16.65 -5.01
N ALA A 290 3.19 17.02 -5.39
CA ALA A 290 2.30 17.79 -4.52
C ALA A 290 1.98 17.05 -3.20
N HIS A 291 1.75 15.73 -3.26
CA HIS A 291 1.54 14.92 -2.06
C HIS A 291 2.80 14.81 -1.20
N ALA A 292 3.99 14.72 -1.80
CA ALA A 292 5.26 14.70 -1.07
C ALA A 292 5.49 16.03 -0.31
N LEU A 293 5.20 17.17 -0.96
CA LEU A 293 5.25 18.49 -0.32
C LEU A 293 4.26 18.63 0.83
N GLU A 294 3.03 18.12 0.67
CA GLU A 294 2.02 18.14 1.73
C GLU A 294 2.41 17.25 2.92
N LEU A 295 2.99 16.08 2.65
CA LEU A 295 3.47 15.17 3.69
C LEU A 295 4.64 15.79 4.49
N LYS A 296 5.53 16.51 3.82
CA LYS A 296 6.57 17.33 4.46
C LYS A 296 5.96 18.39 5.37
N ARG A 297 4.97 19.14 4.90
CA ARG A 297 4.28 20.18 5.68
C ARG A 297 3.63 19.61 6.95
N ILE A 298 2.89 18.49 6.83
CA ILE A 298 2.25 17.81 7.96
C ILE A 298 3.29 17.34 8.98
N LEU A 299 4.44 16.83 8.52
CA LEU A 299 5.52 16.39 9.40
C LEU A 299 6.11 17.57 10.19
N GLU A 300 6.41 18.68 9.51
CA GLU A 300 6.94 19.91 10.14
C GLU A 300 5.96 20.46 11.19
N GLU A 301 4.66 20.52 10.88
CA GLU A 301 3.62 20.96 11.82
C GLU A 301 3.48 20.02 13.03
N SER A 302 3.47 18.71 12.79
CA SER A 302 3.40 17.71 13.86
C SER A 302 4.61 17.80 14.79
N GLN A 303 5.82 17.97 14.25
CA GLN A 303 7.03 18.13 15.04
C GLN A 303 6.99 19.42 15.88
N ALA A 304 6.63 20.56 15.27
CA ALA A 304 6.52 21.81 15.99
C ALA A 304 5.48 21.75 17.14
N SER A 305 4.35 21.09 16.90
CA SER A 305 3.30 20.88 17.89
C SER A 305 3.76 20.00 19.06
N HIS A 306 4.36 18.84 18.77
CA HIS A 306 4.88 17.94 19.80
C HIS A 306 5.97 18.60 20.63
N GLN A 307 6.88 19.34 20.00
CA GLN A 307 7.96 20.03 20.69
C GLN A 307 7.41 21.12 21.64
N LYS A 308 6.37 21.84 21.21
CA LYS A 308 5.65 22.80 22.06
C LYS A 308 4.99 22.13 23.28
N GLN A 309 4.33 20.99 23.09
CA GLN A 309 3.70 20.23 24.19
C GLN A 309 4.73 19.69 25.19
N LEU A 310 5.87 19.19 24.71
CA LEU A 310 6.99 18.73 25.54
C LEU A 310 7.58 19.86 26.38
N LEU A 311 7.83 21.03 25.78
CA LEU A 311 8.28 22.23 26.50
C LEU A 311 7.26 22.64 27.57
N GLN A 312 5.96 22.66 27.24
CA GLN A 312 4.91 22.98 28.22
C GLN A 312 4.85 21.98 29.37
N LEU A 313 5.00 20.69 29.10
CA LEU A 313 5.04 19.65 30.13
C LEU A 313 6.25 19.84 31.04
N GLN A 314 7.43 20.10 30.47
CA GLN A 314 8.65 20.40 31.21
C GLN A 314 8.45 21.61 32.14
N THR A 315 7.91 22.72 31.63
CA THR A 315 7.70 23.94 32.43
C THR A 315 6.67 23.72 33.54
N LYS A 316 5.57 23.01 33.27
CA LYS A 316 4.56 22.68 34.30
C LYS A 316 5.15 21.81 35.41
N PHE A 317 5.96 20.82 35.05
CA PHE A 317 6.65 19.98 36.04
C PHE A 317 7.65 20.77 36.88
N GLU A 318 8.41 21.69 36.27
CA GLU A 318 9.35 22.55 36.99
C GLU A 318 8.65 23.48 37.99
N ILE A 319 7.50 24.07 37.61
CA ILE A 319 6.70 24.92 38.50
C ILE A 319 6.09 24.10 39.64
N CYS A 320 5.45 22.96 39.36
CA CYS A 320 4.87 22.10 40.40
C CYS A 320 5.93 21.60 41.39
N ALA A 321 7.12 21.22 40.89
CA ALA A 321 8.22 20.79 41.75
C ALA A 321 8.72 21.93 42.67
N ALA A 322 8.81 23.16 42.16
CA ALA A 322 9.24 24.33 42.94
C ALA A 322 8.18 24.76 43.98
N ASP A 323 6.90 24.68 43.65
CA ASP A 323 5.80 25.03 44.55
C ASP A 323 5.65 23.99 45.69
N GLU A 324 5.80 22.69 45.41
CA GLU A 324 5.84 21.64 46.44
C GLU A 324 7.09 21.75 47.34
N GLU A 325 8.25 22.10 46.77
CA GLU A 325 9.49 22.34 47.52
C GLU A 325 9.33 23.47 48.54
N LYS A 326 8.65 24.57 48.16
CA LYS A 326 8.35 25.69 49.05
C LYS A 326 7.38 25.33 50.18
N TYR A 327 6.42 24.43 49.92
CA TYR A 327 5.45 23.96 50.90
C TYR A 327 6.04 22.96 51.92
N LEU A 328 7.05 22.18 51.52
CA LEU A 328 7.66 21.12 52.34
C LEU A 328 8.97 21.52 53.04
N MET A 329 9.57 22.67 52.68
CA MET A 329 10.78 23.24 53.30
C MET A 329 10.67 23.44 54.83
N GLU A 330 9.46 23.46 55.38
CA GLU A 330 9.23 23.67 56.80
C GLU A 330 9.42 22.40 57.67
N LYS A 331 9.65 21.19 57.10
CA LYS A 331 9.68 19.96 57.94
C LYS A 331 10.66 18.82 57.61
N VAL A 332 11.23 18.65 56.41
CA VAL A 332 12.10 17.48 56.10
C VAL A 332 13.26 17.84 55.14
N ALA A 333 14.19 18.69 55.58
CA ALA A 333 15.15 19.35 54.69
C ALA A 333 16.35 18.51 54.18
N GLY A 334 16.60 17.29 54.68
CA GLY A 334 17.84 16.54 54.33
C GLY A 334 17.67 15.43 53.29
N LEU A 335 16.74 14.50 53.51
CA LEU A 335 16.64 13.25 52.73
C LEU A 335 15.80 13.38 51.44
N LEU A 336 15.00 14.45 51.33
CA LEU A 336 14.13 14.67 50.17
C LEU A 336 14.85 15.37 49.00
N ALA A 337 15.90 16.15 49.26
CA ALA A 337 16.64 16.88 48.22
C ALA A 337 17.29 15.93 47.21
N GLU A 338 17.88 14.84 47.70
CA GLU A 338 18.55 13.84 46.86
C GLU A 338 17.53 12.98 46.07
N SER A 339 16.37 12.69 46.65
CA SER A 339 15.29 11.98 45.96
C SER A 339 14.63 12.83 44.87
N ASN A 340 14.47 14.14 45.07
CA ASN A 340 13.83 15.02 44.09
C ASN A 340 14.77 15.39 42.94
N ALA A 341 16.05 15.63 43.22
CA ALA A 341 17.06 15.80 42.17
C ALA A 341 17.10 14.58 41.23
N ARG A 342 16.99 13.37 41.78
CA ARG A 342 16.96 12.11 41.02
C ARG A 342 15.72 11.98 40.14
N LYS A 343 14.51 12.33 40.64
CA LYS A 343 13.29 12.35 39.82
C LYS A 343 13.37 13.39 38.69
N LYS A 344 13.88 14.59 38.98
CA LYS A 344 14.04 15.67 37.98
C LYS A 344 15.02 15.29 36.88
N ASN A 345 16.14 14.67 37.24
CA ASN A 345 17.11 14.20 36.25
C ASN A 345 16.53 13.05 35.41
N MET A 346 15.82 12.09 36.02
CA MET A 346 15.19 10.98 35.30
C MET A 346 14.17 11.47 34.26
N VAL A 347 13.26 12.38 34.64
CA VAL A 347 12.27 12.94 33.70
C VAL A 347 12.92 13.79 32.62
N ARG A 348 13.97 14.56 32.96
CA ARG A 348 14.73 15.34 31.98
C ARG A 348 15.43 14.42 30.97
N ASP A 349 16.04 13.34 31.44
CA ASP A 349 16.79 12.40 30.61
C ASP A 349 15.84 11.62 29.69
N ASP A 350 14.68 11.20 30.19
CA ASP A 350 13.63 10.54 29.39
C ASP A 350 13.04 11.48 28.34
N ILE A 351 12.78 12.75 28.69
CA ILE A 351 12.30 13.79 27.76
C ILE A 351 13.37 14.11 26.70
N SER A 352 14.64 14.22 27.10
CA SER A 352 15.78 14.42 26.22
C SER A 352 15.93 13.26 25.23
N SER A 353 15.84 12.03 25.72
CA SER A 353 15.86 10.81 24.91
C SER A 353 14.71 10.81 23.91
N LEU A 354 13.48 11.10 24.35
CA LEU A 354 12.29 11.11 23.50
C LEU A 354 12.38 12.20 22.42
N ALA A 355 12.85 13.40 22.76
CA ALA A 355 13.08 14.49 21.82
C ALA A 355 14.16 14.12 20.78
N LYS A 356 15.22 13.42 21.21
CA LYS A 356 16.25 12.89 20.32
C LYS A 356 15.68 11.84 19.37
N THR A 357 14.92 10.86 19.86
CA THR A 357 14.28 9.83 19.03
C THR A 357 13.27 10.44 18.05
N ALA A 358 12.50 11.45 18.46
CA ALA A 358 11.59 12.18 17.58
C ALA A 358 12.34 12.93 16.46
N SER A 359 13.48 13.56 16.80
CA SER A 359 14.36 14.23 15.83
C SER A 359 14.99 13.25 14.84
N GLU A 360 15.52 12.11 15.33
CA GLU A 360 16.10 11.05 14.49
C GLU A 360 15.08 10.46 13.51
N ARG A 361 13.85 10.24 13.97
CA ARG A 361 12.73 9.77 13.15
C ARG A 361 12.33 10.82 12.11
N SER A 362 12.28 12.10 12.47
CA SER A 362 12.01 13.20 11.54
C SER A 362 13.08 13.31 10.46
N ASN A 363 14.35 13.28 10.84
CA ASN A 363 15.48 13.31 9.90
C ASN A 363 15.45 12.10 8.94
N SER A 364 15.11 10.90 9.44
CA SER A 364 14.95 9.72 8.58
C SER A 364 13.80 9.89 7.58
N LEU A 365 12.64 10.40 8.03
CA LEU A 365 11.49 10.63 7.15
C LEU A 365 11.79 11.72 6.11
N GLN A 366 12.49 12.79 6.51
CA GLN A 366 12.94 13.86 5.64
C GLN A 366 13.88 13.31 4.56
N THR A 367 14.80 12.42 4.95
CA THR A 367 15.74 11.75 4.01
C THR A 367 15.01 10.87 3.01
N GLU A 368 13.99 10.11 3.43
CA GLU A 368 13.17 9.34 2.49
C GLU A 368 12.30 10.23 1.60
N THR A 369 11.79 11.35 2.13
CA THR A 369 11.05 12.34 1.34
C THR A 369 11.93 12.95 0.25
N THR A 370 13.18 13.29 0.56
CA THR A 370 14.13 13.81 -0.44
C THR A 370 14.48 12.76 -1.48
N LYS A 371 14.75 11.51 -1.09
CA LYS A 371 15.00 10.43 -2.06
C LYS A 371 13.81 10.20 -3.00
N PHE A 372 12.60 10.30 -2.46
CA PHE A 372 11.37 10.11 -3.23
C PHE A 372 11.13 11.27 -4.22
N HIS A 373 11.43 12.50 -3.80
CA HIS A 373 11.42 13.67 -4.68
C HIS A 373 12.50 13.55 -5.78
N ASP A 374 13.73 13.21 -5.42
CA ASP A 374 14.84 13.03 -6.37
C ASP A 374 14.53 11.92 -7.40
N PHE A 375 13.94 10.80 -6.95
CA PHE A 375 13.48 9.73 -7.83
C PHE A 375 12.38 10.22 -8.79
N THR A 376 11.41 10.98 -8.28
CA THR A 376 10.31 11.53 -9.10
C THR A 376 10.84 12.51 -10.15
N SER A 377 11.75 13.40 -9.75
CA SER A 377 12.38 14.37 -10.66
C SER A 377 13.20 13.66 -11.73
N SER A 378 14.03 12.68 -11.34
CA SER A 378 14.84 11.91 -12.29
C SER A 378 13.98 11.12 -13.28
N MET A 379 12.88 10.50 -12.81
CA MET A 379 11.96 9.77 -13.69
C MET A 379 11.23 10.73 -14.64
N SER A 380 10.87 11.93 -14.19
CA SER A 380 10.29 12.98 -15.02
C SER A 380 11.25 13.42 -16.13
N GLU A 381 12.50 13.70 -15.81
CA GLU A 381 13.53 14.09 -16.79
C GLU A 381 13.78 12.97 -17.82
N GLN A 382 13.88 11.71 -17.38
CA GLN A 382 14.05 10.57 -18.29
C GLN A 382 12.84 10.39 -19.20
N TRP A 383 11.64 10.62 -18.69
CA TRP A 383 10.41 10.53 -19.47
C TRP A 383 10.30 11.67 -20.50
N GLU A 384 10.66 12.91 -20.13
CA GLU A 384 10.74 14.03 -21.06
C GLU A 384 11.74 13.74 -22.20
N ALA A 385 12.93 13.26 -21.86
CA ALA A 385 13.93 12.88 -22.85
C ALA A 385 13.42 11.75 -23.77
N TYR A 386 12.73 10.74 -23.22
CA TYR A 386 12.11 9.68 -24.02
C TYR A 386 11.06 10.22 -24.99
N VAL A 387 10.21 11.15 -24.55
CA VAL A 387 9.17 11.78 -25.38
C VAL A 387 9.83 12.57 -26.50
N GLU A 388 10.85 13.39 -26.20
CA GLU A 388 11.57 14.18 -27.19
C GLU A 388 12.22 13.30 -28.27
N ILE A 389 12.96 12.27 -27.85
CA ILE A 389 13.59 11.29 -28.78
C ILE A 389 12.53 10.61 -29.66
N THR A 390 11.40 10.26 -29.07
CA THR A 390 10.32 9.56 -29.78
C THR A 390 9.63 10.50 -30.77
N GLU A 391 9.37 11.76 -30.41
CA GLU A 391 8.80 12.78 -31.30
C GLU A 391 9.75 13.11 -32.47
N GLU A 392 11.05 13.23 -32.22
CA GLU A 392 12.06 13.39 -33.28
C GLU A 392 12.08 12.19 -34.22
N ALA A 393 12.05 10.97 -33.69
CA ALA A 393 12.00 9.76 -34.49
C ALA A 393 10.74 9.70 -35.37
N PHE A 394 9.60 10.16 -34.85
CA PHE A 394 8.37 10.28 -35.63
C PHE A 394 8.49 11.31 -36.76
N HIS A 395 9.01 12.50 -36.48
CA HIS A 395 9.22 13.52 -37.52
C HIS A 395 10.17 13.02 -38.62
N ARG A 396 11.23 12.31 -38.23
CA ARG A 396 12.19 11.70 -39.15
C ARG A 396 11.55 10.62 -40.01
N ASN A 397 10.70 9.77 -39.43
CA ASN A 397 9.96 8.74 -40.15
C ASN A 397 8.95 9.33 -41.14
N ILE A 398 8.17 10.34 -40.73
CA ILE A 398 7.22 11.05 -41.62
C ILE A 398 7.98 11.66 -42.80
N SER A 399 9.08 12.37 -42.53
CA SER A 399 9.90 12.97 -43.58
C SER A 399 10.49 11.93 -44.54
N SER A 400 10.92 10.77 -44.03
CA SER A 400 11.42 9.67 -44.86
C SER A 400 10.33 9.03 -45.72
N VAL A 401 9.12 8.85 -45.18
CA VAL A 401 7.96 8.32 -45.92
C VAL A 401 7.56 9.28 -47.03
N GLU A 402 7.50 10.58 -46.76
CA GLU A 402 7.16 11.60 -47.77
C GLU A 402 8.24 11.68 -48.86
N GLN A 403 9.52 11.58 -48.51
CA GLN A 403 10.60 11.51 -49.50
C GLN A 403 10.48 10.27 -50.40
N LYS A 404 10.21 9.09 -49.83
CA LYS A 404 10.01 7.85 -50.59
C LYS A 404 8.79 7.94 -51.50
N LYS A 405 7.70 8.55 -51.03
CA LYS A 405 6.50 8.84 -51.82
C LYS A 405 6.83 9.72 -53.02
N CYS A 406 7.53 10.84 -52.83
CA CYS A 406 7.94 11.72 -53.94
C CYS A 406 8.74 10.97 -55.01
N CYS A 407 9.70 10.13 -54.59
CA CYS A 407 10.49 9.31 -55.52
C CYS A 407 9.64 8.26 -56.26
N LEU A 408 8.71 7.60 -55.57
CA LEU A 408 7.80 6.61 -56.18
C LEU A 408 6.83 7.25 -57.18
N VAL A 409 6.25 8.41 -56.83
CA VAL A 409 5.35 9.17 -57.71
C VAL A 409 6.09 9.61 -58.98
N GLU A 410 7.32 10.10 -58.85
CA GLU A 410 8.16 10.46 -60.00
C GLU A 410 8.43 9.26 -60.92
N ASN A 411 8.77 8.11 -60.35
CA ASN A 411 9.01 6.87 -61.10
C ASN A 411 7.75 6.38 -61.84
N VAL A 412 6.59 6.38 -61.17
CA VAL A 412 5.31 5.98 -61.79
C VAL A 412 4.96 6.94 -62.94
N GLN A 413 5.18 8.24 -62.76
CA GLN A 413 4.94 9.24 -63.80
C GLN A 413 5.87 9.08 -65.01
N GLN A 414 7.15 8.74 -64.78
CA GLN A 414 8.09 8.40 -65.85
C GLN A 414 7.66 7.14 -66.60
N CYS A 415 7.21 6.10 -65.89
CA CYS A 415 6.68 4.86 -66.50
C CYS A 415 5.45 5.15 -67.37
N LYS A 416 4.49 5.94 -66.87
CA LYS A 416 3.32 6.36 -67.66
C LYS A 416 3.71 7.11 -68.94
N THR A 417 4.66 8.04 -68.83
CA THR A 417 5.16 8.81 -69.97
C THR A 417 5.82 7.91 -71.01
N ARG A 418 6.64 6.95 -70.58
CA ARG A 418 7.29 5.96 -71.46
C ARG A 418 6.30 5.02 -72.12
N THR A 419 5.30 4.52 -71.37
CA THR A 419 4.24 3.66 -71.93
C THR A 419 3.43 4.40 -72.99
N LYS A 420 3.09 5.67 -72.74
CA LYS A 420 2.40 6.52 -73.74
C LYS A 420 3.23 6.72 -75.00
N LEU A 421 4.52 7.05 -74.86
CA LEU A 421 5.44 7.18 -75.99
C LEU A 421 5.58 5.86 -76.77
N CYS A 422 5.64 4.72 -76.07
CA CYS A 422 5.72 3.41 -76.68
C CYS A 422 4.44 3.08 -77.47
N SER A 423 3.26 3.45 -76.95
CA SER A 423 1.98 3.33 -77.68
C SER A 423 1.95 4.20 -78.93
N GLU A 424 2.42 5.45 -78.86
CA GLU A 424 2.52 6.34 -80.03
C GLU A 424 3.50 5.79 -81.08
N GLN A 425 4.67 5.30 -80.65
CA GLN A 425 5.65 4.67 -81.53
C GLN A 425 5.13 3.37 -82.16
N TRP A 426 4.41 2.56 -81.40
CA TRP A 426 3.78 1.33 -81.88
C TRP A 426 2.71 1.63 -82.94
N SER A 427 1.85 2.63 -82.71
CA SER A 427 0.86 3.06 -83.70
C SER A 427 1.53 3.57 -85.00
N ASN A 428 2.64 4.31 -84.88
CA ASN A 428 3.41 4.76 -86.04
C ASN A 428 4.06 3.58 -86.80
N ALA A 429 4.60 2.58 -86.08
CA ALA A 429 5.18 1.38 -86.68
C ALA A 429 4.10 0.53 -87.39
N GLN A 430 2.93 0.36 -86.75
CA GLN A 430 1.77 -0.32 -87.32
C GLN A 430 1.33 0.35 -88.64
N ASN A 431 1.15 1.66 -88.64
CA ASN A 431 0.76 2.42 -89.84
C ASN A 431 1.82 2.30 -90.96
N SER A 432 3.11 2.25 -90.61
CA SER A 432 4.20 2.09 -91.56
C SER A 432 4.23 0.68 -92.19
N VAL A 433 4.01 -0.37 -91.39
CA VAL A 433 3.94 -1.76 -91.88
C VAL A 433 2.71 -1.96 -92.78
N LEU A 434 1.55 -1.42 -92.41
CA LEU A 434 0.36 -1.47 -93.25
C LEU A 434 0.54 -0.69 -94.57
N ALA A 435 1.25 0.45 -94.54
CA ALA A 435 1.58 1.22 -95.75
C ALA A 435 2.56 0.47 -96.67
N LEU A 436 3.58 -0.19 -96.11
CA LEU A 436 4.52 -1.05 -96.85
C LEU A 436 3.80 -2.26 -97.47
N GLY A 437 2.88 -2.88 -96.73
CA GLY A 437 2.05 -3.98 -97.22
C GLY A 437 1.22 -3.57 -98.45
N ARG A 438 0.56 -2.40 -98.39
CA ARG A 438 -0.20 -1.85 -99.52
C ARG A 438 0.69 -1.47 -100.72
N SER A 439 1.83 -0.82 -100.47
CA SER A 439 2.80 -0.45 -101.51
C SER A 439 3.39 -1.66 -102.25
N ASN A 440 3.74 -2.73 -101.50
CA ASN A 440 4.21 -3.97 -102.10
C ASN A 440 3.12 -4.66 -102.94
N ALA A 441 1.87 -4.67 -102.48
CA ALA A 441 0.75 -5.20 -103.24
C ALA A 441 0.52 -4.41 -104.56
N GLU A 442 0.62 -3.08 -104.52
CA GLU A 442 0.52 -2.22 -105.70
C GLU A 442 1.71 -2.39 -106.67
N THR A 443 2.93 -2.54 -106.15
CA THR A 443 4.15 -2.74 -106.97
C THR A 443 4.15 -4.11 -107.66
N ILE A 444 3.70 -5.16 -106.97
CA ILE A 444 3.54 -6.49 -107.58
C ILE A 444 2.43 -6.46 -108.64
N GLY A 445 1.35 -5.71 -108.41
CA GLY A 445 0.29 -5.49 -109.39
C GLY A 445 0.72 -4.72 -110.65
N SER A 446 1.76 -3.89 -110.57
CA SER A 446 2.29 -3.12 -111.72
C SER A 446 3.33 -3.86 -112.54
N VAL A 447 4.05 -4.83 -111.95
CA VAL A 447 5.01 -5.70 -112.66
C VAL A 447 4.30 -6.81 -113.47
N ILE A 448 3.03 -7.09 -113.16
CA ILE A 448 2.23 -8.16 -113.77
C ILE A 448 1.35 -7.66 -114.93
N ARG A 449 1.32 -6.35 -115.22
CA ARG A 449 0.69 -5.79 -116.41
C ARG A 449 1.75 -5.38 -117.43
#